data_AF-A0A7K2VT61-F1
#
_entry.id   AF-A0A7K2VT61-F1
#
_cell.length_a   1.000
_cell.length_b   1.000
_cell.length_c   1.000
_cell.angle_alpha   90.00
_cell.angle_beta   90.00
_cell.angle_gamma   90.00
#
_symmetry.space_group_name_H-M   'P 1'
#
loop_
_entity.id
_entity.type
_entity.pdbx_description
1 polymer ?
#
loop_
_entity_poly.entity_id
_entity_poly.type
_entity_poly.pdbx_seq_one_letter_code
_entity_poly.pdbx_strand_id
1 'polypeptide(L)'
;MKTTGGAEEVRRAREHNRARAWTLMTAHLPDTRKVPRYSPDRPGALKDIAPAYDRICRQAAGVGDFNATDTEVLAALLAIRMLREKLDHDEHRLASLARSRRITWARIAEWQELSGRQAAERRHLQLGQPSQTEDGRAHATQSERVENVRARRVRLAERQWAMKNAGRIRRAAAQLASVEDLQQRVENSHEARVLRAPTNHTKYPAKEPRTPLVWPSSLREAVAEAERLRTQPPPHTGDSLHSPEDQRQQQEADTAHRLLGLIAYAANPRNIDLSDLPDLADAIRDICNDSQEAGNGRRRPGMQRHHG
;
A
#
# COMPACT_ATOMS: atom_id res chain seq x y z
N MET A 1 12.69 -11.95 -17.60
CA MET A 1 12.30 -11.28 -16.34
C MET A 1 10.93 -11.79 -15.92
N LYS A 2 10.90 -12.81 -15.05
CA LYS A 2 9.70 -13.43 -14.46
C LYS A 2 9.97 -13.55 -12.96
N THR A 3 9.59 -12.57 -12.14
CA THR A 3 9.83 -12.65 -10.67
C THR A 3 8.65 -12.19 -9.82
N THR A 4 7.62 -11.54 -10.39
CA THR A 4 6.47 -11.05 -9.59
C THR A 4 5.55 -12.17 -9.11
N GLY A 5 5.40 -13.27 -9.87
CA GLY A 5 4.52 -14.40 -9.49
C GLY A 5 4.99 -15.17 -8.25
N GLY A 6 6.30 -15.34 -8.07
CA GLY A 6 6.85 -16.06 -6.92
C GLY A 6 6.68 -15.31 -5.59
N ALA A 7 6.71 -13.97 -5.62
CA ALA A 7 6.55 -13.17 -4.41
C ALA A 7 5.13 -13.28 -3.81
N GLU A 8 4.11 -13.36 -4.68
CA GLU A 8 2.72 -13.49 -4.24
C GLU A 8 2.42 -14.91 -3.74
N GLU A 9 3.00 -15.93 -4.37
CA GLU A 9 2.91 -17.33 -3.96
C GLU A 9 3.58 -17.57 -2.60
N VAL A 10 4.79 -17.01 -2.40
CA VAL A 10 5.49 -17.03 -1.09
C VAL A 10 4.67 -16.33 -0.01
N ARG A 11 4.01 -15.20 -0.33
CA ARG A 11 3.11 -14.50 0.61
C ARG A 11 1.92 -15.38 1.01
N ARG A 12 1.23 -16.00 0.05
CA ARG A 12 0.09 -16.90 0.33
C ARG A 12 0.51 -18.13 1.14
N ALA A 13 1.68 -18.70 0.85
CA ALA A 13 2.24 -19.82 1.62
C ALA A 13 2.53 -19.41 3.08
N ARG A 14 3.05 -18.21 3.31
CA ARG A 14 3.28 -17.66 4.66
C ARG A 14 1.98 -17.45 5.43
N GLU A 15 0.97 -16.86 4.79
CA GLU A 15 -0.35 -16.66 5.39
C GLU A 15 -1.00 -18.01 5.77
N HIS A 16 -0.90 -19.01 4.91
CA HIS A 16 -1.36 -20.36 5.17
C HIS A 16 -0.63 -21.03 6.34
N ASN A 17 0.69 -20.91 6.40
CA ASN A 17 1.49 -21.47 7.50
C ASN A 17 1.18 -20.80 8.85
N ARG A 18 0.94 -19.48 8.86
CA ARG A 18 0.49 -18.74 10.07
C ARG A 18 -0.82 -19.30 10.60
N ALA A 19 -1.81 -19.50 9.73
CA ALA A 19 -3.12 -20.04 10.11
C ALA A 19 -3.00 -21.47 10.67
N ARG A 20 -2.14 -22.30 10.09
CA ARG A 20 -1.89 -23.68 10.58
C ARG A 20 -1.22 -23.72 11.94
N ALA A 21 -0.16 -22.95 12.19
CA ALA A 21 0.49 -22.92 13.50
C ALA A 21 -0.43 -22.39 14.59
N TRP A 22 -1.25 -21.38 14.28
CA TRP A 22 -2.23 -20.84 15.21
C TRP A 22 -3.26 -21.90 15.62
N THR A 23 -3.73 -22.69 14.66
CA THR A 23 -4.68 -23.79 14.89
C THR A 23 -4.07 -24.88 15.77
N LEU A 24 -2.81 -25.27 15.51
CA LEU A 24 -2.12 -26.29 16.29
C LEU A 24 -1.88 -25.86 17.74
N MET A 25 -1.47 -24.61 17.96
CA MET A 25 -1.23 -24.07 19.30
C MET A 25 -2.50 -23.91 20.13
N THR A 26 -3.63 -23.61 19.48
CA THR A 26 -4.94 -23.44 20.16
C THR A 26 -5.67 -24.77 20.39
N ALA A 27 -5.42 -25.80 19.58
CA ALA A 27 -6.07 -27.10 19.66
C ALA A 27 -5.70 -27.94 20.91
N HIS A 28 -4.67 -27.55 21.67
CA HIS A 28 -4.19 -28.28 22.85
C HIS A 28 -4.66 -27.67 24.19
N LEU A 29 -5.65 -26.75 24.16
CA LEU A 29 -6.38 -26.36 25.37
C LEU A 29 -7.43 -27.43 25.72
N PRO A 30 -7.46 -27.94 26.97
CA PRO A 30 -8.57 -28.75 27.42
C PRO A 30 -9.81 -27.84 27.58
N ASP A 31 -10.88 -28.22 26.89
CA ASP A 31 -12.27 -27.83 27.14
C ASP A 31 -12.60 -26.33 27.11
N THR A 32 -12.69 -25.73 25.92
CA THR A 32 -13.72 -24.70 25.67
C THR A 32 -14.33 -24.87 24.28
N ARG A 33 -15.67 -24.97 24.23
CA ARG A 33 -16.51 -25.45 23.11
C ARG A 33 -16.54 -24.62 21.81
N LYS A 34 -15.51 -23.85 21.46
CA LYS A 34 -15.43 -23.19 20.15
C LYS A 34 -13.98 -23.11 19.67
N VAL A 35 -13.66 -23.89 18.64
CA VAL A 35 -12.43 -23.71 17.86
C VAL A 35 -12.46 -22.31 17.26
N PRO A 36 -11.54 -21.39 17.64
CA PRO A 36 -11.54 -20.04 17.08
C PRO A 36 -11.13 -20.11 15.61
N ARG A 37 -12.03 -19.75 14.70
CA ARG A 37 -11.65 -19.49 13.30
C ARG A 37 -10.69 -18.30 13.27
N TYR A 38 -9.50 -18.52 12.71
CA TYR A 38 -8.56 -17.45 12.39
C TYR A 38 -9.27 -16.40 11.51
N SER A 39 -9.39 -15.18 12.02
CA SER A 39 -9.92 -14.04 11.28
C SER A 39 -8.79 -13.01 11.16
N PRO A 40 -8.42 -12.57 9.95
CA PRO A 40 -7.29 -11.65 9.74
C PRO A 40 -7.50 -10.27 10.40
N ASP A 41 -8.74 -9.95 10.78
CA ASP A 41 -9.14 -8.68 11.38
C ASP A 41 -9.14 -8.71 12.94
N ARG A 42 -8.97 -9.90 13.53
CA ARG A 42 -8.71 -10.09 14.97
C ARG A 42 -7.70 -11.22 15.14
N PRO A 43 -6.39 -10.93 15.29
CA PRO A 43 -5.44 -11.96 15.66
C PRO A 43 -5.93 -12.60 16.95
N GLY A 44 -6.01 -13.93 17.00
CA GLY A 44 -6.44 -14.65 18.20
C GLY A 44 -5.67 -14.14 19.42
N ALA A 45 -6.31 -14.12 20.59
CA ALA A 45 -5.69 -13.49 21.73
C ALA A 45 -4.45 -14.29 22.13
N LEU A 46 -3.31 -13.62 22.35
CA LEU A 46 -2.04 -14.23 22.77
C LEU A 46 -2.18 -15.19 23.97
N LYS A 47 -3.14 -14.91 24.84
CA LYS A 47 -3.53 -15.74 25.99
C LYS A 47 -3.93 -17.18 25.60
N ASP A 48 -4.41 -17.38 24.37
CA ASP A 48 -4.93 -18.66 23.88
C ASP A 48 -3.78 -19.58 23.42
N ILE A 49 -2.59 -19.03 23.13
CA ILE A 49 -1.39 -19.78 22.71
C ILE A 49 -0.37 -19.92 23.84
N ALA A 50 -0.34 -18.98 24.79
CA ALA A 50 0.62 -18.96 25.88
C ALA A 50 0.77 -20.30 26.62
N PRO A 51 -0.30 -21.05 26.96
CA PRO A 51 -0.16 -22.31 27.69
C PRO A 51 0.54 -23.42 26.90
N ALA A 52 0.29 -23.51 25.59
CA ALA A 52 0.91 -24.50 24.71
C ALA A 52 2.37 -24.13 24.41
N TYR A 53 2.62 -22.85 24.14
CA TYR A 53 3.96 -22.31 23.94
C TYR A 53 4.84 -22.50 25.20
N ASP A 54 4.34 -22.16 26.39
CA ASP A 54 5.07 -22.31 27.66
C ASP A 54 5.35 -23.78 28.02
N ARG A 55 4.49 -24.70 27.59
CA ARG A 55 4.74 -26.15 27.73
C ARG A 55 5.93 -26.57 26.86
N ILE A 56 5.93 -26.18 25.59
CA ILE A 56 6.99 -26.51 24.63
C ILE A 56 8.32 -25.85 25.04
N CYS A 57 8.30 -24.61 25.52
CA CYS A 57 9.49 -23.94 26.04
C CYS A 57 10.05 -24.61 27.30
N ARG A 58 9.21 -25.13 28.20
CA ARG A 58 9.65 -25.91 29.37
C ARG A 58 10.28 -27.24 28.97
N GLN A 59 9.71 -27.93 27.99
CA GLN A 59 10.30 -29.14 27.41
C GLN A 59 11.64 -28.84 26.73
N ALA A 60 11.73 -27.75 25.96
CA ALA A 60 12.98 -27.32 25.33
C ALA A 60 14.07 -26.92 26.35
N ALA A 61 13.68 -26.41 27.52
CA ALA A 61 14.57 -26.14 28.65
C ALA A 61 14.96 -27.41 29.45
N GLY A 62 14.50 -28.59 29.04
CA GLY A 62 14.77 -29.86 29.71
C GLY A 62 13.98 -30.08 31.00
N VAL A 63 12.91 -29.30 31.22
CA VAL A 63 12.05 -29.39 32.40
C VAL A 63 10.76 -30.14 32.01
N GLY A 64 10.75 -31.46 32.22
CA GLY A 64 9.61 -32.36 31.97
C GLY A 64 9.84 -33.38 30.85
N ASP A 65 8.81 -34.14 30.51
CA ASP A 65 8.87 -35.19 29.47
C ASP A 65 9.01 -34.60 28.06
N PHE A 66 10.01 -35.07 27.30
CA PHE A 66 10.27 -34.68 25.91
C PHE A 66 9.30 -35.35 24.92
N ASN A 67 8.02 -35.02 25.02
CA ASN A 67 6.97 -35.56 24.15
C ASN A 67 6.40 -34.51 23.16
N ALA A 68 7.15 -33.43 22.89
CA ALA A 68 6.77 -32.47 21.86
C ALA A 68 7.00 -33.07 20.48
N THR A 69 5.99 -33.02 19.63
CA THR A 69 6.11 -33.43 18.22
C THR A 69 6.85 -32.39 17.40
N ASP A 70 7.49 -32.80 16.30
CA ASP A 70 8.15 -31.89 15.35
C ASP A 70 7.23 -30.74 14.89
N THR A 71 5.95 -31.05 14.72
CA THR A 71 4.94 -30.07 14.28
C THR A 71 4.66 -29.03 15.38
N GLU A 72 4.63 -29.42 16.65
CA GLU A 72 4.48 -28.50 17.79
C GLU A 72 5.70 -27.60 17.94
N VAL A 73 6.91 -28.14 17.78
CA VAL A 73 8.15 -27.35 17.84
C VAL A 73 8.21 -26.32 16.71
N LEU A 74 7.90 -26.72 15.48
CA LEU A 74 7.83 -25.80 14.33
C LEU A 74 6.74 -24.74 14.51
N ALA A 75 5.58 -25.12 15.06
CA ALA A 75 4.52 -24.18 15.36
C ALA A 75 4.94 -23.18 16.48
N ALA A 76 5.72 -23.62 17.48
CA ALA A 76 6.24 -22.74 18.53
C ALA A 76 7.27 -21.73 17.97
N LEU A 77 8.14 -22.17 17.06
CA LEU A 77 9.06 -21.28 16.34
C LEU A 77 8.31 -20.26 15.49
N LEU A 78 7.23 -20.67 14.82
CA LEU A 78 6.40 -19.73 14.06
C LEU A 78 5.67 -18.74 14.99
N ALA A 79 5.22 -19.18 16.16
CA ALA A 79 4.63 -18.32 17.18
C ALA A 79 5.64 -17.25 17.67
N ILE A 80 6.92 -17.61 17.87
CA ILE A 80 7.99 -16.64 18.20
C ILE A 80 8.12 -15.57 17.13
N ARG A 81 8.18 -15.97 15.86
CA ARG A 81 8.26 -15.02 14.74
C ARG A 81 7.05 -14.08 14.73
N MET A 82 5.84 -14.62 14.86
CA MET A 82 4.62 -13.82 14.87
C MET A 82 4.57 -12.85 16.05
N LEU A 83 5.05 -13.28 17.22
CA LEU A 83 5.14 -12.44 18.41
C LEU A 83 6.17 -11.32 18.23
N ARG A 84 7.34 -11.61 17.65
CA ARG A 84 8.35 -10.59 17.31
C ARG A 84 7.78 -9.54 16.36
N GLU A 85 7.12 -9.97 15.28
CA GLU A 85 6.46 -9.04 14.34
C GLU A 85 5.40 -8.17 15.03
N LYS A 86 4.60 -8.75 15.94
CA LYS A 86 3.61 -8.01 16.71
C LYS A 86 4.25 -7.03 17.69
N LEU A 87 5.28 -7.45 18.43
CA LEU A 87 6.00 -6.61 19.38
C LEU A 87 6.70 -5.45 18.69
N ASP A 88 7.33 -5.68 17.54
CA ASP A 88 7.94 -4.64 16.72
C ASP A 88 6.91 -3.58 16.28
N HIS A 89 5.72 -4.03 15.86
CA HIS A 89 4.62 -3.15 15.46
C HIS A 89 4.01 -2.38 16.64
N ASP A 90 3.77 -3.06 17.75
CA ASP A 90 3.24 -2.45 18.98
C ASP A 90 4.26 -1.44 19.54
N GLU A 91 5.55 -1.76 19.50
CA GLU A 91 6.62 -0.84 19.90
C GLU A 91 6.62 0.43 19.04
N HIS A 92 6.55 0.30 17.72
CA HIS A 92 6.48 1.47 16.84
C HIS A 92 5.26 2.35 17.14
N ARG A 93 4.09 1.74 17.39
CA ARG A 93 2.86 2.45 17.76
C ARG A 93 2.99 3.15 19.11
N LEU A 94 3.53 2.48 20.11
CA LEU A 94 3.71 3.02 21.47
C LEU A 94 4.75 4.15 21.48
N ALA A 95 5.86 4.01 20.75
CA ALA A 95 6.83 5.08 20.57
C ALA A 95 6.20 6.29 19.84
N SER A 96 5.40 6.05 18.80
CA SER A 96 4.67 7.11 18.09
C SER A 96 3.67 7.83 19.00
N LEU A 97 2.95 7.10 19.85
CA LEU A 97 2.04 7.65 20.87
C LEU A 97 2.80 8.44 21.94
N ALA A 98 3.97 7.97 22.38
CA ALA A 98 4.82 8.71 23.30
C ALA A 98 5.25 10.05 22.68
N ARG A 99 5.58 10.07 21.39
CA ARG A 99 5.91 11.30 20.65
C ARG A 99 4.73 12.26 20.51
N SER A 100 3.50 11.76 20.28
CA SER A 100 2.31 12.62 20.25
C SER A 100 2.01 13.27 21.61
N ARG A 101 2.36 12.57 22.70
CA ARG A 101 2.34 13.12 24.08
C ARG A 101 3.58 13.95 24.43
N ARG A 102 4.39 14.35 23.45
CA ARG A 102 5.60 15.17 23.60
C ARG A 102 6.69 14.55 24.49
N ILE A 103 6.68 13.24 24.72
CA ILE A 103 7.77 12.55 25.42
C ILE A 103 9.03 12.61 24.55
N THR A 104 10.16 12.98 25.14
CA THR A 104 11.44 13.12 24.42
C THR A 104 12.04 11.76 24.11
N TRP A 105 12.81 11.68 23.02
CA TRP A 105 13.56 10.47 22.68
C TRP A 105 14.55 10.03 23.76
N ALA A 106 15.10 10.97 24.54
CA ALA A 106 15.97 10.64 25.65
C ALA A 106 15.21 9.87 26.75
N ARG A 107 13.99 10.34 27.08
CA ARG A 107 13.13 9.65 28.03
C ARG A 107 12.65 8.31 27.48
N ILE A 108 12.29 8.21 26.19
CA ILE A 108 11.95 6.92 25.57
C ILE A 108 13.15 5.95 25.63
N ALA A 109 14.36 6.43 25.35
CA ALA A 109 15.57 5.62 25.42
C ALA A 109 15.83 5.07 26.83
N GLU A 110 15.64 5.89 27.86
CA GLU A 110 15.78 5.49 29.27
C GLU A 110 14.83 4.34 29.62
N TRP A 111 13.55 4.43 29.24
CA TRP A 111 12.56 3.39 29.52
C TRP A 111 12.66 2.16 28.59
N GLN A 112 13.38 2.26 27.48
CA GLN A 112 13.67 1.15 26.56
C GLN A 112 15.09 0.59 26.73
N GLU A 113 15.84 1.05 27.74
CA GLU A 113 17.22 0.65 28.02
C GLU A 113 18.17 0.83 26.81
N LEU A 114 17.89 1.83 25.97
CA LEU A 114 18.71 2.15 24.81
C LEU A 114 19.83 3.13 25.21
N SER A 115 20.96 3.03 24.51
CA SER A 115 22.18 3.82 24.78
C SER A 115 22.02 5.34 24.67
N GLY A 116 20.86 5.83 24.22
CA GLY A 116 20.49 7.23 24.27
C GLY A 116 19.47 7.62 23.22
N ARG A 117 19.20 8.92 23.13
CA ARG A 117 18.22 9.51 22.20
C ARG A 117 18.37 9.03 20.75
N GLN A 118 19.60 9.01 20.24
CA GLN A 118 19.88 8.63 18.86
C GLN A 118 19.57 7.16 18.57
N ALA A 119 19.74 6.28 19.58
CA ALA A 119 19.41 4.87 19.47
C ALA A 119 17.89 4.65 19.44
N ALA A 120 17.13 5.37 20.28
CA ALA A 120 15.66 5.34 20.27
C ALA A 120 15.07 5.85 18.95
N GLU A 121 15.59 6.98 18.45
CA GLU A 121 15.15 7.54 17.17
C GLU A 121 15.44 6.59 16.00
N ARG A 122 16.64 5.98 15.98
CA ARG A 122 17.01 5.00 14.96
C ARG A 122 16.12 3.75 15.01
N ARG A 123 15.84 3.24 16.21
CA ARG A 123 14.96 2.06 16.39
C ARG A 123 13.54 2.36 15.91
N HIS A 124 12.98 3.51 16.29
CA HIS A 124 11.67 3.94 15.79
C HIS A 124 11.63 4.05 14.26
N LEU A 125 12.65 4.64 13.64
CA LEU A 125 12.74 4.74 12.19
C LEU A 125 12.89 3.38 11.50
N GLN A 126 13.60 2.43 12.10
CA GLN A 126 13.75 1.06 11.59
C GLN A 126 12.42 0.31 11.63
N LEU A 127 11.68 0.40 12.74
CA LEU A 127 10.39 -0.26 12.91
C LEU A 127 9.27 0.37 12.05
N GLY A 128 9.42 1.64 11.67
CA GLY A 128 8.48 2.35 10.80
C GLY A 128 8.65 2.08 9.30
N GLN A 129 9.67 1.31 8.89
CA GLN A 129 9.82 0.86 7.51
C GLN A 129 8.98 -0.42 7.29
N PRO A 130 8.35 -0.61 6.11
CA PRO A 130 7.65 -1.85 5.83
C PRO A 130 8.65 -3.01 5.89
N SER A 131 8.52 -3.86 6.91
CA SER A 131 9.36 -5.02 7.16
C SER A 131 9.29 -5.98 5.98
N GLN A 132 10.27 -5.92 5.08
CA GLN A 132 10.67 -7.04 4.26
C GLN A 132 12.10 -7.42 4.64
N THR A 133 12.22 -8.37 5.56
CA THR A 133 13.30 -9.35 5.45
C THR A 133 12.98 -10.62 6.22
N GLU A 134 12.79 -11.71 5.48
CA GLU A 134 13.27 -13.03 5.89
C GLU A 134 13.87 -13.83 4.72
N ASP A 135 13.65 -13.43 3.46
CA ASP A 135 14.34 -14.06 2.32
C ASP A 135 15.59 -13.25 1.96
N GLY A 136 16.76 -13.82 2.22
CA GLY A 136 18.06 -13.19 2.02
C GLY A 136 18.28 -12.66 0.60
N ARG A 137 18.33 -11.32 0.47
CA ARG A 137 19.11 -10.45 -0.45
C ARG A 137 18.25 -9.20 -0.72
N ALA A 138 18.69 -7.98 -0.51
CA ALA A 138 19.90 -7.41 0.07
C ALA A 138 19.45 -6.22 0.93
N HIS A 139 20.32 -5.71 1.80
CA HIS A 139 20.12 -4.38 2.36
C HIS A 139 19.74 -3.43 1.21
N ALA A 140 18.56 -2.82 1.29
CA ALA A 140 18.24 -1.68 0.45
C ALA A 140 19.41 -0.70 0.62
N THR A 141 20.21 -0.56 -0.43
CA THR A 141 21.45 0.22 -0.39
C THR A 141 21.11 1.64 0.04
N GLN A 142 22.06 2.41 0.59
CA GLN A 142 21.81 3.83 0.93
C GLN A 142 21.17 4.59 -0.25
N SER A 143 21.52 4.23 -1.48
CA SER A 143 20.92 4.74 -2.71
C SER A 143 19.44 4.38 -2.84
N GLU A 144 19.05 3.14 -2.56
CA GLU A 144 17.65 2.68 -2.60
C GLU A 144 16.81 3.24 -1.43
N ARG A 145 17.45 3.54 -0.29
CA ARG A 145 16.83 4.28 0.83
C ARG A 145 16.53 5.73 0.46
N VAL A 146 17.50 6.41 -0.15
CA VAL A 146 17.34 7.78 -0.66
C VAL A 146 16.28 7.80 -1.76
N GLU A 147 16.26 6.80 -2.63
CA GLU A 147 15.28 6.71 -3.71
C GLU A 147 13.86 6.48 -3.20
N ASN A 148 13.65 5.64 -2.18
CA ASN A 148 12.33 5.46 -1.57
C ASN A 148 11.82 6.72 -0.85
N VAL A 149 12.70 7.44 -0.14
CA VAL A 149 12.33 8.72 0.50
C VAL A 149 12.06 9.80 -0.57
N ARG A 150 12.85 9.83 -1.65
CA ARG A 150 12.59 10.69 -2.81
C ARG A 150 11.26 10.34 -3.45
N ALA A 151 10.98 9.09 -3.75
CA ALA A 151 9.72 8.62 -4.31
C ALA A 151 8.52 8.98 -3.41
N ARG A 152 8.65 8.87 -2.08
CA ARG A 152 7.60 9.31 -1.15
C ARG A 152 7.38 10.82 -1.18
N ARG A 153 8.46 11.62 -1.23
CA ARG A 153 8.36 13.09 -1.34
C ARG A 153 7.76 13.51 -2.68
N VAL A 154 8.16 12.86 -3.76
CA VAL A 154 7.60 13.04 -5.11
C VAL A 154 6.10 12.76 -5.07
N ARG A 155 5.66 11.62 -4.51
CA ARG A 155 4.23 11.28 -4.38
C ARG A 155 3.44 12.27 -3.54
N LEU A 156 4.01 12.76 -2.43
CA LEU A 156 3.36 13.78 -1.58
C LEU A 156 3.26 15.12 -2.32
N ALA A 157 4.32 15.53 -3.02
CA ALA A 157 4.33 16.76 -3.82
C ALA A 157 3.35 16.67 -4.99
N GLU A 158 3.28 15.52 -5.67
CA GLU A 158 2.33 15.24 -6.74
C GLU A 158 0.89 15.28 -6.23
N ARG A 159 0.61 14.70 -5.06
CA ARG A 159 -0.72 14.76 -4.43
C ARG A 159 -1.12 16.19 -4.07
N GLN A 160 -0.21 16.98 -3.50
CA GLN A 160 -0.45 18.40 -3.21
C GLN A 160 -0.63 19.23 -4.48
N TRP A 161 0.12 18.94 -5.53
CA TRP A 161 -0.04 19.58 -6.84
C TRP A 161 -1.40 19.22 -7.46
N ALA A 162 -1.79 17.94 -7.39
CA ALA A 162 -3.07 17.45 -7.90
C ALA A 162 -4.24 18.15 -7.22
N MET A 163 -4.18 18.35 -5.89
CA MET A 163 -5.17 19.14 -5.15
C MET A 163 -5.26 20.57 -5.68
N LYS A 164 -4.12 21.27 -5.81
CA LYS A 164 -4.08 22.67 -6.28
C LYS A 164 -4.57 22.83 -7.72
N ASN A 165 -4.41 21.79 -8.54
CA ASN A 165 -4.77 21.78 -9.96
C ASN A 165 -6.02 20.93 -10.25
N ALA A 166 -6.81 20.58 -9.23
CA ALA A 166 -7.93 19.64 -9.36
C ALA A 166 -8.94 20.05 -10.43
N GLY A 167 -9.21 21.35 -10.60
CA GLY A 167 -10.12 21.84 -11.65
C GLY A 167 -9.59 21.64 -13.08
N ARG A 168 -8.27 21.72 -13.29
CA ARG A 168 -7.65 21.43 -14.60
C ARG A 168 -7.67 19.93 -14.89
N ILE A 169 -7.33 19.11 -13.89
CA ILE A 169 -7.36 17.64 -13.98
C ILE A 169 -8.77 17.14 -14.28
N ARG A 170 -9.79 17.62 -13.56
CA ARG A 170 -11.19 17.23 -13.79
C ARG A 170 -11.68 17.58 -15.18
N ARG A 171 -11.34 18.77 -15.69
CA ARG A 171 -11.73 19.18 -17.07
C ARG A 171 -11.14 18.25 -18.12
N ALA A 172 -9.84 17.97 -18.04
CA ALA A 172 -9.19 17.04 -18.96
C ALA A 172 -9.76 15.62 -18.85
N ALA A 173 -10.04 15.15 -17.63
CA ALA A 173 -10.65 13.83 -17.41
C ALA A 173 -12.06 13.74 -17.98
N ALA A 174 -12.87 14.79 -17.84
CA ALA A 174 -14.21 14.84 -18.39
C ALA A 174 -14.21 14.85 -19.93
N GLN A 175 -13.31 15.64 -20.54
CA GLN A 175 -13.13 15.65 -22.00
C GLN A 175 -12.70 14.27 -22.50
N LEU A 176 -11.73 13.64 -21.83
CA LEU A 176 -11.29 12.29 -22.17
C LEU A 176 -12.43 11.25 -22.00
N ALA A 177 -13.23 11.36 -20.94
CA ALA A 177 -14.35 10.46 -20.70
C ALA A 177 -15.49 10.63 -21.71
N SER A 178 -15.62 11.79 -22.35
CA SER A 178 -16.61 12.09 -23.39
C SER A 178 -16.25 11.55 -24.79
N VAL A 179 -15.04 11.02 -24.98
CA VAL A 179 -14.64 10.36 -26.23
C VAL A 179 -15.47 9.08 -26.43
N GLU A 180 -16.31 9.06 -27.47
CA GLU A 180 -17.32 8.01 -27.69
C GLU A 180 -16.70 6.61 -27.91
N ASP A 181 -15.59 6.55 -28.64
CA ASP A 181 -14.89 5.33 -29.03
C ASP A 181 -13.71 4.97 -28.10
N LEU A 182 -13.64 5.60 -26.90
CA LEU A 182 -12.53 5.41 -25.95
C LEU A 182 -12.28 3.94 -25.59
N GLN A 183 -13.34 3.14 -25.43
CA GLN A 183 -13.23 1.71 -25.15
C GLN A 183 -12.52 0.98 -26.29
N GLN A 184 -12.87 1.29 -27.54
CA GLN A 184 -12.28 0.64 -28.71
C GLN A 184 -10.81 1.03 -28.88
N ARG A 185 -10.46 2.30 -28.65
CA ARG A 185 -9.08 2.79 -28.69
C ARG A 185 -8.18 2.06 -27.70
N VAL A 186 -8.66 1.90 -26.46
CA VAL A 186 -7.92 1.23 -25.39
C VAL A 186 -7.75 -0.26 -25.72
N GLU A 187 -8.78 -0.92 -26.26
CA GLU A 187 -8.71 -2.33 -26.63
C GLU A 187 -7.81 -2.63 -27.83
N ASN A 188 -7.67 -1.67 -28.75
CA ASN A 188 -6.80 -1.76 -29.92
C ASN A 188 -5.36 -1.30 -29.64
N SER A 189 -5.10 -0.80 -28.44
CA SER A 189 -3.78 -0.29 -28.03
C SER A 189 -2.70 -1.38 -28.06
N HIS A 190 -1.44 -0.94 -28.16
CA HIS A 190 -0.30 -1.84 -28.12
C HIS A 190 -0.25 -2.63 -26.80
N GLU A 191 -0.52 -1.96 -25.67
CA GLU A 191 -0.49 -2.62 -24.36
C GLU A 191 -1.64 -3.61 -24.17
N ALA A 192 -2.84 -3.30 -24.65
CA ALA A 192 -3.95 -4.27 -24.65
C ALA A 192 -3.59 -5.53 -25.44
N ARG A 193 -2.86 -5.39 -26.56
CA ARG A 193 -2.38 -6.52 -27.35
C ARG A 193 -1.31 -7.33 -26.62
N VAL A 194 -0.41 -6.69 -25.87
CA VAL A 194 0.60 -7.37 -25.04
C VAL A 194 -0.07 -8.12 -23.88
N LEU A 195 -1.01 -7.49 -23.17
CA LEU A 195 -1.78 -8.09 -22.07
C LEU A 195 -2.63 -9.29 -22.54
N ARG A 196 -3.19 -9.21 -23.75
CA ARG A 196 -4.02 -10.25 -24.37
C ARG A 196 -3.20 -11.27 -25.17
N ALA A 197 -1.88 -11.10 -25.27
CA ALA A 197 -1.03 -12.07 -25.95
C ALA A 197 -1.05 -13.40 -25.18
N PRO A 198 -1.34 -14.54 -25.82
CA PRO A 198 -1.31 -15.82 -25.15
C PRO A 198 0.11 -16.10 -24.63
N THR A 199 0.26 -16.29 -23.32
CA THR A 199 1.46 -16.91 -22.77
C THR A 199 1.54 -18.34 -23.30
N ASN A 200 2.63 -18.68 -24.00
CA ASN A 200 2.88 -19.94 -24.74
C ASN A 200 2.80 -21.26 -23.94
N HIS A 201 1.76 -21.51 -23.14
CA HIS A 201 1.62 -22.72 -22.32
C HIS A 201 0.28 -23.45 -22.44
N THR A 202 -0.63 -23.07 -23.34
CA THR A 202 -1.92 -23.77 -23.46
C THR A 202 -2.15 -24.27 -24.88
N LYS A 203 -2.18 -25.60 -25.06
CA LYS A 203 -2.41 -26.33 -26.31
C LYS A 203 -3.83 -26.20 -26.88
N TYR A 204 -4.70 -25.43 -26.23
CA TYR A 204 -6.09 -25.21 -26.63
C TYR A 204 -6.45 -23.74 -26.40
N PRO A 205 -6.67 -22.92 -27.45
CA PRO A 205 -7.22 -21.58 -27.25
C PRO A 205 -8.70 -21.74 -26.87
N ALA A 206 -9.01 -21.65 -25.58
CA ALA A 206 -10.38 -21.49 -25.14
C ALA A 206 -10.91 -20.16 -25.70
N LYS A 207 -12.06 -20.24 -26.39
CA LYS A 207 -12.80 -19.09 -26.93
C LYS A 207 -13.51 -18.38 -25.78
N GLU A 208 -12.76 -17.88 -24.81
CA GLU A 208 -13.33 -17.06 -23.73
C GLU A 208 -13.81 -15.72 -24.29
N PRO A 209 -15.01 -15.24 -23.91
CA PRO A 209 -15.49 -13.93 -24.32
C PRO A 209 -14.50 -12.86 -23.85
N ARG A 210 -14.10 -11.97 -24.76
CA ARG A 210 -13.13 -10.90 -24.47
C ARG A 210 -13.69 -9.98 -23.39
N THR A 211 -13.14 -10.06 -22.18
CA THR A 211 -13.50 -9.12 -21.12
C THR A 211 -13.04 -7.72 -21.51
N PRO A 212 -13.92 -6.71 -21.50
CA PRO A 212 -13.54 -5.33 -21.78
C PRO A 212 -12.56 -4.84 -20.71
N LEU A 213 -11.62 -3.99 -21.11
CA LEU A 213 -10.67 -3.40 -20.17
C LEU A 213 -11.39 -2.48 -19.19
N VAL A 214 -11.01 -2.54 -17.91
CA VAL A 214 -11.66 -1.84 -16.79
C VAL A 214 -11.30 -0.34 -16.73
N TRP A 215 -10.29 0.09 -17.48
CA TRP A 215 -9.77 1.45 -17.40
C TRP A 215 -10.80 2.53 -17.84
N PRO A 216 -11.50 2.43 -18.99
CA PRO A 216 -12.48 3.44 -19.39
C PRO A 216 -13.66 3.59 -18.43
N SER A 217 -14.16 2.47 -17.88
CA SER A 217 -15.21 2.51 -16.86
C SER A 217 -14.72 3.13 -15.55
N SER A 218 -13.47 2.84 -15.15
CA SER A 218 -12.83 3.48 -13.99
C SER A 218 -12.68 4.99 -14.15
N LEU A 219 -12.36 5.48 -15.35
CA LEU A 219 -12.29 6.90 -15.65
C LEU A 219 -13.66 7.57 -15.52
N ARG A 220 -14.69 6.99 -16.13
CA ARG A 220 -16.07 7.52 -16.06
C ARG A 220 -16.60 7.54 -14.63
N GLU A 221 -16.33 6.49 -13.85
CA GLU A 221 -16.69 6.43 -12.43
C GLU A 221 -15.99 7.54 -11.63
N ALA A 222 -14.68 7.71 -11.80
CA ALA A 222 -13.92 8.74 -11.10
C ALA A 222 -14.35 10.17 -11.46
N VAL A 223 -14.72 10.42 -12.72
CA VAL A 223 -15.29 11.72 -13.15
C VAL A 223 -16.66 11.95 -12.50
N ALA A 224 -17.52 10.93 -12.47
CA ALA A 224 -18.82 11.03 -11.82
C ALA A 224 -18.71 11.25 -10.30
N GLU A 225 -17.76 10.59 -9.65
CA GLU A 225 -17.43 10.80 -8.23
C GLU A 225 -16.97 12.24 -7.97
N ALA A 226 -16.09 12.77 -8.83
CA ALA A 226 -15.60 14.14 -8.72
C ALA A 226 -16.71 15.20 -8.88
N GLU A 227 -17.67 14.99 -9.79
CA GLU A 227 -18.81 15.90 -9.94
C GLU A 227 -19.83 15.74 -8.82
N ARG A 228 -20.00 14.53 -8.25
CA ARG A 228 -20.82 14.33 -7.04
C ARG A 228 -20.27 15.11 -5.86
N LEU A 229 -18.97 14.99 -5.57
CA LEU A 229 -18.32 15.73 -4.48
C LEU A 229 -18.46 17.26 -4.62
N ARG A 230 -18.55 17.75 -5.86
CA ARG A 230 -18.76 19.18 -6.16
C ARG A 230 -20.21 19.62 -5.95
N THR A 231 -21.17 18.78 -6.31
CA THR A 231 -22.60 19.14 -6.33
C THR A 231 -23.33 18.80 -5.04
N GLN A 232 -22.88 17.75 -4.35
CA GLN A 232 -23.47 17.26 -3.11
C GLN A 232 -22.36 17.10 -2.05
N PRO A 233 -22.28 17.98 -1.05
CA PRO A 233 -21.39 17.78 0.08
C PRO A 233 -21.78 16.48 0.81
N PRO A 234 -20.80 15.66 1.25
CA PRO A 234 -21.10 14.39 1.91
C PRO A 234 -21.93 14.63 3.18
N PRO A 235 -22.92 13.77 3.47
CA PRO A 235 -23.73 13.91 4.66
C PRO A 235 -22.83 13.87 5.90
N HIS A 236 -23.09 14.75 6.87
CA HIS A 236 -22.38 14.77 8.14
C HIS A 236 -22.62 13.46 8.90
N THR A 237 -21.68 12.53 8.85
CA THR A 237 -21.61 11.40 9.79
C THR A 237 -20.99 11.92 11.08
N GLY A 238 -21.80 12.14 12.10
CA GLY A 238 -21.38 12.71 13.40
C GLY A 238 -20.40 11.87 14.23
N ASP A 239 -19.74 10.90 13.62
CA ASP A 239 -18.89 9.89 14.28
C ASP A 239 -17.41 9.98 13.83
N SER A 240 -17.00 11.07 13.17
CA SER A 240 -15.62 11.21 12.69
C SER A 240 -14.73 12.12 13.54
N LEU A 241 -13.51 11.65 13.78
CA LEU A 241 -12.43 12.34 14.52
C LEU A 241 -11.87 13.58 13.78
N HIS A 242 -12.24 13.79 12.51
CA HIS A 242 -11.76 14.89 11.67
C HIS A 242 -12.89 15.89 11.35
N SER A 243 -12.54 17.17 11.20
CA SER A 243 -13.51 18.19 10.77
C SER A 243 -14.14 17.77 9.44
N PRO A 244 -15.45 17.96 9.22
CA PRO A 244 -16.11 17.63 7.95
C PRO A 244 -15.45 18.35 6.74
N GLU A 245 -14.85 19.52 6.97
CA GLU A 245 -14.07 20.23 5.96
C GLU A 245 -12.75 19.51 5.60
N ASP A 246 -12.04 18.99 6.59
CA ASP A 246 -10.80 18.21 6.39
C ASP A 246 -11.08 16.92 5.62
N GLN A 247 -12.17 16.23 5.95
CA GLN A 247 -12.59 15.02 5.25
C GLN A 247 -12.92 15.30 3.79
N ARG A 248 -13.65 16.39 3.53
CA ARG A 248 -13.97 16.82 2.17
C ARG A 248 -12.70 17.15 1.40
N GLN A 249 -11.80 17.92 1.99
CA GLN A 249 -10.53 18.28 1.37
C GLN A 249 -9.68 17.02 1.07
N GLN A 250 -9.69 16.04 1.95
CA GLN A 250 -9.01 14.77 1.78
C GLN A 250 -9.64 13.93 0.65
N GLN A 251 -10.97 13.85 0.57
CA GLN A 251 -11.68 13.17 -0.52
C GLN A 251 -11.41 13.86 -1.87
N GLU A 252 -11.49 15.19 -1.94
CA GLU A 252 -11.14 15.95 -3.15
C GLU A 252 -9.69 15.68 -3.59
N ALA A 253 -8.76 15.54 -2.64
CA ALA A 253 -7.36 15.18 -2.92
C ALA A 253 -7.21 13.77 -3.49
N ASP A 254 -7.88 12.79 -2.88
CA ASP A 254 -7.84 11.40 -3.32
C ASP A 254 -8.45 11.25 -4.71
N THR A 255 -9.60 11.88 -4.96
CA THR A 255 -10.25 11.87 -6.29
C THR A 255 -9.39 12.59 -7.34
N ALA A 256 -8.81 13.76 -7.04
CA ALA A 256 -7.93 14.47 -7.96
C ALA A 256 -6.66 13.65 -8.29
N HIS A 257 -6.07 12.97 -7.31
CA HIS A 257 -4.91 12.11 -7.52
C HIS A 257 -5.27 10.86 -8.34
N ARG A 258 -6.43 10.23 -8.08
CA ARG A 258 -6.95 9.11 -8.88
C ARG A 258 -7.13 9.52 -10.34
N LEU A 259 -7.76 10.67 -10.60
CA LEU A 259 -7.95 11.21 -11.95
C LEU A 259 -6.63 11.52 -12.64
N LEU A 260 -5.64 12.09 -11.93
CA LEU A 260 -4.32 12.34 -12.47
C LEU A 260 -3.64 11.05 -12.96
N GLY A 261 -3.71 9.97 -12.17
CA GLY A 261 -3.17 8.67 -12.56
C GLY A 261 -3.86 8.08 -13.80
N LEU A 262 -5.18 8.22 -13.89
CA LEU A 262 -5.95 7.75 -15.04
C LEU A 262 -5.64 8.55 -16.31
N ILE A 263 -5.52 9.87 -16.22
CA ILE A 263 -5.12 10.72 -17.34
C ILE A 263 -3.68 10.45 -17.76
N ALA A 264 -2.76 10.22 -16.80
CA ALA A 264 -1.37 9.89 -17.09
C ALA A 264 -1.24 8.58 -17.88
N TYR A 265 -2.15 7.62 -17.68
CA TYR A 265 -2.23 6.43 -18.51
C TYR A 265 -2.54 6.76 -19.98
N ALA A 266 -3.44 7.71 -20.23
CA ALA A 266 -3.82 8.18 -21.57
C ALA A 266 -2.75 9.07 -22.24
N ALA A 267 -1.85 9.68 -21.47
CA ALA A 267 -0.77 10.50 -21.99
C ALA A 267 0.25 9.70 -22.82
N ASN A 268 0.31 8.38 -22.65
CA ASN A 268 1.19 7.50 -23.41
C ASN A 268 0.49 7.02 -24.69
N PRO A 269 1.01 7.35 -25.90
CA PRO A 269 0.42 6.93 -27.17
C PRO A 269 0.34 5.40 -27.36
N ARG A 270 1.14 4.64 -26.61
CA ARG A 270 1.09 3.17 -26.63
C ARG A 270 -0.15 2.60 -25.94
N ASN A 271 -0.72 3.36 -25.03
CA ASN A 271 -1.88 2.98 -24.22
C ASN A 271 -3.18 3.42 -24.88
N ILE A 272 -3.20 4.61 -25.47
CA ILE A 272 -4.37 5.17 -26.15
C ILE A 272 -3.88 6.02 -27.32
N ASP A 273 -4.43 5.78 -28.51
CA ASP A 273 -4.22 6.66 -29.66
C ASP A 273 -5.19 7.84 -29.59
N LEU A 274 -4.63 9.05 -29.45
CA LEU A 274 -5.34 10.33 -29.42
C LEU A 274 -4.85 11.27 -30.55
N SER A 275 -4.25 10.72 -31.60
CA SER A 275 -3.62 11.51 -32.68
C SER A 275 -4.60 12.41 -33.43
N ASP A 276 -5.87 12.06 -33.43
CA ASP A 276 -7.00 12.82 -33.99
C ASP A 276 -7.55 13.91 -33.05
N LEU A 277 -7.14 13.91 -31.78
CA LEU A 277 -7.53 14.90 -30.76
C LEU A 277 -6.28 15.60 -30.18
N PRO A 278 -5.53 16.37 -31.00
CA PRO A 278 -4.23 16.91 -30.61
C PRO A 278 -4.32 17.86 -29.40
N ASP A 279 -5.33 18.73 -29.36
CA ASP A 279 -5.52 19.68 -28.25
C ASP A 279 -5.74 18.97 -26.90
N LEU A 280 -6.48 17.85 -26.91
CA LEU A 280 -6.72 17.04 -25.72
C LEU A 280 -5.44 16.28 -25.32
N ALA A 281 -4.74 15.71 -26.29
CA ALA A 281 -3.49 14.99 -26.06
C ALA A 281 -2.41 15.92 -25.46
N ASP A 282 -2.30 17.15 -25.98
CA ASP A 282 -1.36 18.16 -25.49
C ASP A 282 -1.77 18.67 -24.10
N ALA A 283 -3.06 18.95 -23.86
CA ALA A 283 -3.54 19.33 -22.53
C ALA A 283 -3.24 18.26 -21.47
N ILE A 284 -3.44 16.97 -21.81
CA ILE A 284 -3.11 15.84 -20.95
C ILE A 284 -1.60 15.77 -20.69
N ARG A 285 -0.79 15.89 -21.75
CA ARG A 285 0.67 15.84 -21.66
C ARG A 285 1.22 16.98 -20.79
N ASP A 286 0.68 18.19 -20.95
CA ASP A 286 1.06 19.35 -20.14
C ASP A 286 0.73 19.15 -18.66
N ILE A 287 -0.44 18.57 -18.35
CA ILE A 287 -0.83 18.24 -16.97
C ILE A 287 0.16 17.25 -16.36
N CYS A 288 0.52 16.21 -17.10
CA CYS A 288 1.48 15.21 -16.64
C CYS A 288 2.89 15.78 -16.49
N ASN A 289 3.34 16.60 -17.44
CA ASN A 289 4.66 17.25 -17.36
C ASN A 289 4.74 18.18 -16.15
N ASP A 290 3.75 19.06 -15.95
CA ASP A 290 3.70 19.96 -14.79
C ASP A 290 3.64 19.18 -13.46
N SER A 291 2.94 18.03 -13.41
CA SER A 291 2.87 17.19 -12.21
C SER A 291 4.21 16.53 -11.89
N GLN A 292 4.92 16.04 -12.90
CA GLN A 292 6.25 15.44 -12.76
C GLN A 292 7.30 16.50 -12.37
N GLU A 293 7.23 17.71 -12.93
CA GLU A 293 8.10 18.83 -12.53
C GLU A 293 7.91 19.22 -11.07
N ALA A 294 6.65 19.27 -10.61
CA ALA A 294 6.31 19.54 -9.22
C ALA A 294 6.80 18.42 -8.29
N GLY A 295 6.69 17.15 -8.71
CA GLY A 295 7.19 16.00 -7.98
C GLY A 295 8.72 15.99 -7.85
N ASN A 296 9.44 16.35 -8.92
CA ASN A 296 10.90 16.36 -8.99
C ASN A 296 11.56 17.57 -8.32
N GLY A 297 10.76 18.52 -7.79
CA GLY A 297 11.28 19.66 -7.03
C GLY A 297 11.96 20.74 -7.88
N ARG A 298 11.76 20.76 -9.20
CA ARG A 298 12.17 21.91 -10.01
C ARG A 298 11.17 23.04 -9.80
N ARG A 299 11.56 24.02 -8.97
CA ARG A 299 11.00 25.37 -9.12
C ARG A 299 11.26 25.82 -10.56
N ARG A 300 10.21 26.20 -11.29
CA ARG A 300 10.32 26.83 -12.60
C ARG A 300 11.42 27.90 -12.57
N PRO A 301 12.41 27.89 -13.49
CA PRO A 301 13.27 29.03 -13.69
C PRO A 301 12.46 30.10 -14.45
N GLY A 302 12.42 31.31 -13.92
CA GLY A 302 11.92 32.48 -14.66
C GLY A 302 10.65 33.12 -14.08
N MET A 303 10.85 33.89 -13.01
CA MET A 303 10.14 35.15 -12.90
C MET A 303 11.23 36.21 -12.71
N GLN A 304 11.71 36.73 -13.85
CA GLN A 304 12.58 37.89 -13.87
C GLN A 304 11.87 39.00 -13.10
N ARG A 305 12.47 39.40 -11.98
CA ARG A 305 12.10 40.66 -11.33
C ARG A 305 12.62 41.77 -12.24
N HIS A 306 11.73 42.37 -13.02
CA HIS A 306 11.96 43.72 -13.50
C HIS A 306 11.90 44.65 -12.29
N HIS A 307 13.08 45.05 -11.82
CA HIS A 307 13.29 46.32 -11.13
C HIS A 307 14.11 47.18 -12.08
N GLY A 308 13.56 48.35 -12.43
CA GLY A 308 14.06 49.27 -13.43
C GLY A 308 12.92 49.70 -14.34
#